data_AF-A0A3C2B343-F1
#
_entry.id   AF-A0A3C2B343-F1
#
_cell.length_a   1.000
_cell.length_b   1.000
_cell.length_c   1.000
_cell.angle_alpha   90.00
_cell.angle_beta   90.00
_cell.angle_gamma   90.00
#
_symmetry.space_group_name_H-M   'P 1'
#
loop_
_entity.id
_entity.type
_entity.pdbx_description
1 polymer ?
#
loop_
_entity_poly.entity_id
_entity_poly.type
_entity_poly.pdbx_seq_one_letter_code
_entity_poly.pdbx_strand_id
1 'polypeptide(L)' 'CLGGHVLQSLLQGDEKGALDKAGRLQEIFGKDNLFVELQDHGLQAQRDTNPKLIEIAKRIGAPLIATNDSHY' A
#
# COMPACT_ATOMS: atom_id res chain seq x y z
N CYS A 1 4.22 -2.06 -5.88
CA CYS A 1 3.42 -2.73 -6.93
C CYS A 1 2.58 -3.90 -6.37
N LEU A 2 1.71 -4.52 -7.18
CA LEU A 2 0.76 -5.59 -6.77
C LEU A 2 1.40 -6.81 -6.07
N GLY A 3 2.67 -7.11 -6.34
CA GLY A 3 3.43 -8.17 -5.66
C GLY A 3 3.90 -7.81 -4.24
N GLY A 4 3.66 -6.58 -3.78
CA GLY A 4 4.15 -6.09 -2.50
C GLY A 4 3.47 -6.74 -1.29
N HIS A 5 4.22 -6.82 -0.18
CA HIS A 5 3.82 -7.54 1.03
C HIS A 5 2.46 -7.10 1.64
N VAL A 6 2.19 -5.79 1.62
CA VAL A 6 0.92 -5.20 2.10
C VAL A 6 -0.22 -5.48 1.12
N LEU A 7 0.02 -5.29 -0.18
CA LEU A 7 -0.96 -5.50 -1.24
C LEU A 7 -1.40 -6.96 -1.34
N GLN A 8 -0.48 -7.91 -1.15
CA GLN A 8 -0.81 -9.34 -1.13
C GLN A 8 -1.81 -9.70 -0.01
N SER A 9 -1.71 -9.07 1.17
CA SER A 9 -2.73 -9.24 2.23
C SER A 9 -4.08 -8.66 1.80
N LEU A 10 -4.09 -7.46 1.19
CA LEU A 10 -5.34 -6.86 0.71
C LEU A 10 -6.03 -7.72 -0.36
N LEU A 11 -5.27 -8.32 -1.28
CA LEU A 11 -5.78 -9.22 -2.32
C LEU A 11 -6.36 -10.52 -1.75
N GLN A 12 -5.86 -10.96 -0.59
CA GLN A 12 -6.37 -12.14 0.14
C GLN A 12 -7.55 -11.80 1.06
N GLY A 13 -8.00 -10.54 1.10
CA GLY A 13 -9.06 -10.07 2.00
C GLY A 13 -8.62 -9.85 3.44
N ASP A 14 -7.32 -9.94 3.74
CA ASP A 14 -6.74 -9.75 5.06
C ASP A 14 -6.37 -8.28 5.31
N GLU A 15 -7.38 -7.43 5.52
CA GLU A 15 -7.16 -5.99 5.74
C GLU A 15 -6.44 -5.70 7.05
N LYS A 16 -6.69 -6.50 8.10
CA LYS A 16 -6.00 -6.36 9.37
C LYS A 16 -4.51 -6.65 9.22
N GLY A 17 -4.15 -7.77 8.60
CA GLY A 17 -2.74 -8.09 8.37
C GLY A 17 -2.06 -7.12 7.42
N ALA A 18 -2.78 -6.55 6.44
CA ALA A 18 -2.24 -5.46 5.61
C ALA A 18 -1.86 -4.23 6.46
N LEU A 19 -2.73 -3.82 7.39
CA LEU A 19 -2.45 -2.72 8.31
C LEU A 19 -1.28 -3.04 9.25
N ASP A 20 -1.25 -4.22 9.86
CA ASP A 20 -0.19 -4.65 10.77
C ASP A 20 1.17 -4.68 10.04
N LYS A 21 1.20 -5.17 8.80
CA LYS A 21 2.40 -5.17 7.95
C LYS A 21 2.86 -3.75 7.61
N ALA A 22 1.94 -2.87 7.24
CA ALA A 22 2.27 -1.48 6.93
C ALA A 22 2.82 -0.73 8.17
N GLY A 23 2.19 -0.93 9.33
CA GLY A 23 2.67 -0.40 10.60
C GLY A 23 4.05 -0.94 10.96
N ARG A 24 4.29 -2.24 10.77
CA ARG A 24 5.60 -2.86 11.00
C ARG A 24 6.69 -2.28 10.11
N LEU A 25 6.39 -2.03 8.83
CA LEU A 25 7.33 -1.35 7.93
C LEU A 25 7.61 0.08 8.41
N GLN A 26 6.59 0.79 8.92
CA GLN A 26 6.77 2.14 9.44
C GLN A 26 7.64 2.18 10.70
N GLU A 27 7.52 1.19 11.59
CA GLU A 27 8.41 1.05 12.75
C GLU A 27 9.87 0.84 12.33
N ILE A 28 10.09 0.04 11.28
CA ILE A 28 11.44 -0.31 10.81
C ILE A 28 12.11 0.88 10.13
N PHE A 29 11.40 1.56 9.23
CA PHE A 29 11.97 2.65 8.42
C PHE A 29 11.82 4.02 9.08
N GLY A 30 10.86 4.19 9.98
CA GLY A 30 10.50 5.48 10.56
C GLY A 30 9.40 6.19 9.77
N LYS A 31 8.62 7.01 10.46
CA LYS A 31 7.44 7.69 9.92
C LYS A 31 7.75 8.61 8.74
N ASP A 32 8.93 9.22 8.73
CA ASP A 32 9.37 10.14 7.67
C ASP A 32 10.00 9.44 6.46
N ASN A 33 10.19 8.12 6.53
CA ASN A 33 10.87 7.33 5.50
C ASN A 33 9.99 6.23 4.89
N LEU A 34 8.70 6.18 5.23
CA LEU A 34 7.73 5.27 4.64
C LEU A 34 6.65 6.03 3.89
N PHE A 35 6.41 5.62 2.64
CA PHE A 35 5.34 6.12 1.80
C PHE A 35 4.40 4.96 1.42
N VAL A 36 3.11 5.25 1.28
CA VAL A 36 2.16 4.30 0.69
C VAL A 36 2.06 4.58 -0.81
N GLU A 37 2.57 3.64 -1.60
CA GLU A 37 2.59 3.70 -3.05
C GLU A 37 1.21 3.41 -3.65
N LEU A 38 0.77 4.27 -4.56
CA LEU A 38 -0.39 4.05 -5.43
C LEU A 38 0.05 3.95 -6.89
N GLN A 39 -0.52 2.99 -7.60
CA GLN A 39 -0.33 2.76 -9.03
C GLN A 39 -1.71 2.53 -9.66
N ASP A 40 -1.91 2.99 -10.90
CA ASP A 40 -3.16 2.76 -11.64
C ASP A 40 -2.90 2.52 -13.12
N HIS A 41 -2.93 1.25 -13.51
CA HIS A 41 -2.85 0.77 -14.89
C HIS A 41 -4.23 0.33 -15.41
N GLY A 42 -5.32 0.71 -14.74
CA GLY A 42 -6.69 0.31 -15.08
C GLY A 42 -7.04 -1.14 -14.68
N LEU A 43 -6.20 -1.81 -13.89
CA LEU A 43 -6.43 -3.18 -13.43
C LEU A 43 -7.49 -3.23 -12.33
N GLN A 44 -8.42 -4.20 -12.39
CA GLN A 44 -9.46 -4.36 -11.38
C GLN A 44 -8.87 -4.52 -9.96
N ALA A 45 -7.80 -5.30 -9.84
CA ALA A 45 -7.09 -5.47 -8.57
C ALA A 45 -6.61 -4.14 -7.96
N GLN A 46 -6.17 -3.18 -8.78
CA GLN A 46 -5.75 -1.85 -8.31
C GLN A 46 -6.95 -0.99 -7.94
N ARG A 47 -8.06 -1.07 -8.68
CA ARG A 47 -9.32 -0.39 -8.32
C ARG A 47 -9.86 -0.87 -6.97
N ASP A 48 -9.72 -2.15 -6.67
CA ASP A 48 -10.18 -2.74 -5.41
C ASP A 48 -9.23 -2.42 -4.24
N THR A 49 -7.92 -2.33 -4.49
CA THR A 49 -6.91 -2.18 -3.43
C THR A 49 -6.48 -0.73 -3.17
N ASN A 50 -6.50 0.16 -4.17
CA ASN A 50 -6.10 1.56 -4.00
C ASN A 50 -6.90 2.31 -2.92
N PRO A 51 -8.26 2.18 -2.84
CA PRO A 51 -9.01 2.78 -1.75
C PRO A 51 -8.59 2.26 -0.37
N LYS A 52 -8.27 0.97 -0.26
CA LYS A 52 -7.83 0.35 0.99
C LYS A 52 -6.42 0.81 1.39
N LEU A 53 -5.52 0.98 0.43
CA LEU A 53 -4.20 1.56 0.66
C LEU A 53 -4.30 3.00 1.18
N ILE A 54 -5.22 3.80 0.63
CA ILE A 54 -5.48 5.16 1.13
C ILE A 54 -5.93 5.14 2.59
N GLU A 55 -6.82 4.22 2.96
CA GLU A 55 -7.25 4.06 4.35
C GLU A 55 -6.11 3.60 5.27
N ILE A 56 -5.25 2.68 4.83
CA ILE A 56 -4.04 2.30 5.57
C ILE A 56 -3.12 3.49 5.78
N ALA A 57 -2.84 4.27 4.72
CA ALA A 57 -2.00 5.46 4.78
C ALA A 57 -2.50 6.47 5.82
N LYS A 58 -3.83 6.73 5.84
CA LYS A 58 -4.47 7.58 6.85
C LYS A 58 -4.27 7.03 8.26
N ARG A 59 -4.47 5.72 8.48
CA ARG A 59 -4.36 5.10 9.80
C ARG A 59 -2.96 5.15 10.38
N ILE A 60 -1.93 4.94 9.56
CA ILE A 60 -0.53 4.99 10.00
C ILE A 60 0.07 6.40 9.87
N GLY A 61 -0.68 7.36 9.31
CA GLY A 61 -0.22 8.72 9.06
C GLY A 61 1.00 8.77 8.11
N ALA A 62 1.03 7.89 7.12
CA ALA A 62 2.06 7.89 6.08
C ALA A 62 1.60 8.72 4.87
N PRO A 63 2.51 9.49 4.23
CA PRO A 63 2.22 10.16 2.97
C PRO A 63 1.94 9.15 1.85
N LEU A 64 1.12 9.58 0.88
CA LEU A 64 0.90 8.86 -0.37
C LEU A 64 1.94 9.26 -1.40
N ILE A 65 2.35 8.31 -2.25
CA ILE A 65 3.18 8.58 -3.42
C ILE A 65 2.59 7.87 -4.64
N ALA A 66 2.48 8.58 -5.76
CA ALA A 66 2.07 8.00 -7.02
C ALA A 66 3.31 7.56 -7.81
N THR A 67 3.30 6.33 -8.30
CA THR A 67 4.33 5.78 -9.18
C THR A 67 3.66 5.03 -10.34
N ASN A 68 4.42 4.71 -11.38
CA ASN A 68 3.89 4.08 -12.59
C ASN A 68 4.53 2.72 -12.91
N ASP A 69 5.49 2.25 -12.12
CA ASP A 69 6.16 0.95 -12.37
C ASP A 69 6.61 0.78 -13.84
N SER A 70 7.23 1.81 -14.44
CA SER A 70 7.52 1.84 -15.87
C SER A 70 8.55 0.77 -16.27
N HIS A 71 8.33 0.12 -17.41
CA HIS A 71 9.21 -0.91 -17.97
C HIS A 71 9.74 -0.59 -19.38
N TYR A 72 9.30 0.52 -19.98
CA TYR A 72 9.73 1.07 -21.27
C TYR A 72 9.27 2.52 -21.43
#